data_AF-A0A5C7QN71-F1
#
_entry.id   AF-A0A5C7QN71-F1
#
_cell.length_a   1.000
_cell.length_b   1.000
_cell.length_c   1.000
_cell.angle_alpha   90.00
_cell.angle_beta   90.00
_cell.angle_gamma   90.00
#
_symmetry.space_group_name_H-M   'P 1'
#
loop_
_entity.id
_entity.type
_entity.pdbx_description
1 polymer ?
#
loop_
_entity_poly.entity_id
_entity_poly.type
_entity_poly.pdbx_seq_one_letter_code
_entity_poly.pdbx_strand_id
1 'polypeptide(L)' 'SRAIKNTKIGAEIVEALSGYELPVLNSRITQRVSYPGTAVIGTTVLDSEPDSDAAKECLELASEVRHLLE' A
#
# COMPACT_ATOMS: atom_id res chain seq x y z
N SER A 1 -3.45 -6.63 -10.77
CA SER A 1 -2.85 -5.42 -11.37
C SER A 1 -1.51 -5.16 -10.68
N ARG A 2 -0.44 -4.90 -11.43
CA ARG A 2 0.92 -4.68 -10.88
C ARG A 2 1.07 -3.19 -10.54
N ALA A 3 1.01 -2.83 -9.27
CA ALA A 3 1.36 -1.47 -8.85
C ALA A 3 2.88 -1.30 -8.95
N ILE A 4 3.34 -0.76 -10.07
CA ILE A 4 4.73 -0.36 -10.28
C ILE A 4 4.79 1.16 -10.08
N LYS A 5 5.68 1.60 -9.18
CA LYS A 5 5.89 3.01 -8.85
C LYS A 5 6.09 3.82 -10.15
N ASN A 6 5.41 4.95 -10.28
CA ASN A 6 5.48 5.87 -11.44
C ASN A 6 5.05 5.29 -12.80
N THR A 7 4.09 4.37 -12.85
CA THR A 7 3.52 3.92 -14.13
C THR A 7 2.20 4.63 -14.46
N LYS A 8 1.96 4.87 -15.76
CA LYS A 8 0.69 5.47 -16.27
C LYS A 8 -0.55 4.75 -15.74
N ILE A 9 -0.46 3.42 -15.57
CA ILE A 9 -1.51 2.57 -15.00
C ILE A 9 -1.95 3.04 -13.60
N GLY A 10 -1.02 3.51 -12.76
CA GLY A 10 -1.36 4.01 -11.44
C GLY A 10 -2.22 5.28 -11.49
N ALA A 11 -1.96 6.16 -12.45
CA ALA A 11 -2.75 7.37 -12.65
C ALA A 11 -4.13 7.07 -13.26
N GLU A 12 -4.18 6.18 -14.25
CA GLU A 12 -5.44 5.75 -14.89
C GLU A 12 -6.40 5.10 -13.89
N ILE A 13 -5.88 4.30 -12.95
CA ILE A 13 -6.71 3.68 -11.90
C ILE A 13 -7.26 4.74 -10.95
N VAL A 14 -6.47 5.76 -10.57
CA VAL A 14 -6.96 6.85 -9.71
C VAL A 14 -8.06 7.63 -10.43
N GLU A 15 -7.88 7.97 -11.70
CA GLU A 15 -8.90 8.65 -12.50
C GLU A 15 -10.19 7.83 -12.61
N ALA A 16 -10.08 6.52 -12.90
CA ALA A 16 -11.22 5.62 -12.95
C ALA A 16 -11.96 5.54 -11.61
N LEU A 17 -11.23 5.52 -10.49
CA LEU A 17 -11.80 5.47 -9.14
C LEU A 17 -12.44 6.81 -8.73
N SER A 18 -11.91 7.95 -9.18
CA SER A 18 -12.49 9.28 -8.93
C SER A 18 -13.92 9.40 -9.46
N GLY A 19 -14.30 8.64 -10.50
CA GLY A 19 -15.66 8.60 -11.03
C GLY A 19 -16.69 7.93 -10.11
N TYR A 20 -16.27 7.23 -9.06
CA TYR A 20 -17.16 6.56 -8.10
C TYR A 20 -17.52 7.42 -6.89
N GLU A 21 -17.05 8.68 -6.82
CA GLU A 21 -17.31 9.62 -5.72
C GLU A 21 -16.90 9.07 -4.32
N LEU A 22 -16.01 8.08 -4.29
CA LEU A 22 -15.45 7.51 -3.08
C LEU A 22 -14.04 8.09 -2.81
N PRO A 23 -13.66 8.27 -1.54
CA PRO A 23 -12.33 8.73 -1.20
C PRO A 23 -11.29 7.69 -1.63
N VAL A 24 -10.37 8.10 -2.51
CA VAL A 24 -9.23 7.30 -2.94
C VAL A 24 -8.04 7.66 -2.08
N LEU A 25 -7.53 6.70 -1.32
CA LEU A 25 -6.33 6.87 -0.49
C LEU A 25 -5.10 7.20 -1.34
N ASN A 26 -4.14 7.93 -0.79
CA ASN A 26 -2.87 8.31 -1.41
C ASN A 26 -1.79 7.24 -1.19
N SER A 27 -1.82 6.58 -0.03
CA SER A 27 -0.93 5.46 0.29
C SER A 27 -1.07 4.33 -0.74
N ARG A 28 0.05 3.66 -1.02
CA ARG A 28 0.14 2.62 -2.04
C ARG A 28 0.95 1.46 -1.50
N ILE A 29 0.34 0.27 -1.50
CA ILE A 29 1.06 -0.99 -1.31
C ILE A 29 1.63 -1.42 -2.66
N THR A 30 2.96 -1.42 -2.79
CA THR A 30 3.62 -1.82 -4.04
C THR A 30 4.01 -3.29 -4.02
N GLN A 31 4.39 -3.82 -5.19
CA GLN A 31 4.86 -5.20 -5.25
C GLN A 31 6.24 -5.32 -4.60
N ARG A 32 6.32 -6.01 -3.46
CA ARG A 32 7.57 -6.25 -2.71
C ARG A 32 7.73 -7.72 -2.39
N VAL A 33 8.98 -8.19 -2.40
CA VAL A 33 9.34 -9.57 -2.04
C VAL A 33 9.23 -9.82 -0.52
N SER A 34 9.31 -8.76 0.30
CA SER A 34 9.18 -8.84 1.76
C SER A 34 7.80 -9.31 2.20
N TYR A 35 6.72 -8.93 1.49
CA TYR A 35 5.36 -9.37 1.84
C TYR A 35 5.19 -10.89 1.80
N PRO A 36 5.48 -11.60 0.70
CA PRO A 36 5.42 -13.05 0.70
C PRO A 36 6.50 -13.69 1.59
N GLY A 37 7.69 -13.09 1.70
CA GLY A 37 8.76 -13.61 2.55
C GLY A 37 8.35 -13.74 4.02
N THR A 38 7.76 -12.67 4.57
CA THR A 38 7.27 -12.64 5.96
C THR A 38 6.01 -13.48 6.16
N ALA A 39 5.09 -13.48 5.19
CA ALA A 39 3.89 -14.32 5.26
C ALA A 39 4.20 -15.82 5.34
N VAL A 40 5.23 -16.30 4.63
CA VAL A 40 5.63 -17.73 4.65
C VAL A 40 6.11 -18.19 6.02
N ILE A 41 6.75 -17.31 6.78
CA ILE A 41 7.24 -17.62 8.13
C ILE A 41 6.21 -17.26 9.23
N GLY A 42 5.01 -16.84 8.85
CA GLY A 42 3.94 -16.49 9.78
C GLY A 42 4.15 -15.17 10.53
N THR A 43 4.92 -14.25 9.95
CA THR A 43 5.19 -12.92 10.52
C THR A 43 4.72 -11.83 9.57
N THR A 44 4.82 -10.57 9.99
CA THR A 44 4.59 -9.41 9.13
C THR A 44 5.90 -8.71 8.76
N VAL A 45 5.84 -7.85 7.74
CA VAL A 45 6.94 -6.94 7.41
C VAL A 45 7.28 -5.98 8.56
N LEU A 46 6.32 -5.69 9.45
CA LEU A 46 6.58 -4.89 10.66
C LEU A 46 7.40 -5.65 11.70
N ASP A 47 7.24 -6.97 11.78
CA ASP A 47 7.94 -7.81 12.75
C ASP A 47 9.34 -8.20 12.27
N SER A 48 9.46 -8.58 11.00
CA SER A 48 10.71 -9.15 10.46
C SER A 48 11.59 -8.15 9.72
N GLU A 49 11.00 -7.08 9.17
CA GLU A 49 11.72 -6.08 8.38
C GLU A 49 11.22 -4.65 8.68
N PRO A 50 11.27 -4.17 9.94
CA PRO A 50 10.60 -2.94 10.38
C PRO A 50 11.09 -1.66 9.65
N ASP A 51 12.34 -1.63 9.21
CA ASP A 51 12.92 -0.48 8.50
C ASP A 51 12.73 -0.56 6.97
N SER A 52 12.12 -1.65 6.49
CA SER A 52 11.87 -1.84 5.06
C SER A 52 10.86 -0.84 4.53
N ASP A 53 10.94 -0.57 3.23
CA ASP A 53 9.91 0.20 2.56
C ASP A 53 8.52 -0.49 2.61
N ALA A 54 8.46 -1.81 2.77
CA ALA A 54 7.19 -2.53 2.94
C ALA A 54 6.54 -2.17 4.28
N ALA A 55 7.32 -2.14 5.35
CA ALA A 55 6.86 -1.68 6.65
C ALA A 55 6.39 -0.22 6.61
N LYS A 56 7.15 0.66 5.93
CA LYS A 56 6.77 2.07 5.76
C LYS A 56 5.44 2.22 5.02
N GLU A 57 5.24 1.52 3.90
CA GLU A 57 3.98 1.54 3.15
C GLU A 57 2.79 1.09 4.01
N CYS A 58 2.96 0.03 4.82
CA CYS A 58 1.91 -0.42 5.73
C CYS A 58 1.58 0.62 6.80
N LEU A 59 2.58 1.28 7.37
CA LEU A 59 2.38 2.32 8.39
C LEU A 59 1.72 3.58 7.82
N GLU A 60 2.13 4.01 6.62
CA GLU A 60 1.50 5.13 5.90
C GLU A 60 0.02 4.84 5.61
N LEU A 61 -0.28 3.64 5.11
CA LEU A 61 -1.66 3.19 4.88
C LEU A 61 -2.47 3.17 6.17
N ALA A 62 -1.92 2.60 7.25
CA ALA A 62 -2.60 2.54 8.54
C ALA A 62 -2.90 3.93 9.09
N SER A 63 -1.95 4.87 8.96
CA SER A 63 -2.14 6.27 9.38
C SER A 63 -3.23 6.96 8.57
N GLU A 64 -3.25 6.76 7.25
CA GLU A 64 -4.26 7.38 6.38
C GLU A 64 -5.66 6.82 6.63
N VAL A 65 -5.78 5.49 6.81
CA VAL A 65 -7.05 4.85 7.18
C VAL A 65 -7.55 5.37 8.52
N ARG A 66 -6.66 5.52 9.50
CA ARG A 66 -7.04 6.08 10.81
C ARG A 66 -7.56 7.50 10.68
N HIS A 67 -6.89 8.34 9.90
CA HIS A 67 -7.32 9.72 9.65
C HIS A 67 -8.68 9.79 8.94
N LEU A 68 -9.00 8.83 8.07
CA LEU A 68 -10.30 8.76 7.40
C LEU A 68 -11.46 8.37 8.34
N LEU A 69 -11.17 7.64 9.41
CA LEU A 69 -12.16 7.15 10.38
C LEU A 69 -12.42 8.13 11.53
N GLU A 70 -11.54 9.12 11.72
CA GLU A 70 -11.66 10.21 12.70
C GLU A 70 -12.59 11.32 12.20
#